data_AF-A0A3B9C0Z9-F1
#
_entry.id   AF-A0A3B9C0Z9-F1
#
_cell.length_a   1.000
_cell.length_b   1.000
_cell.length_c   1.000
_cell.angle_alpha   90.00
_cell.angle_beta   90.00
_cell.angle_gamma   90.00
#
_symmetry.space_group_name_H-M   'P 1'
#
loop_
_entity.id
_entity.type
_entity.pdbx_description
1 polymer ?
#
loop_
_entity_poly.entity_id
_entity_poly.type
_entity_poly.pdbx_seq_one_letter_code
_entity_poly.pdbx_strand_id
1 'polypeptide(L)'
;PTKNIFYQPILQMPASFNDSLKKALSNAYFYEISHSIIPSYARLKVFFEKEYLPACRESFGLDALPKGKEWYQFLIRYYTTTNLSPDTIYQMGIREVDRLTAEMEKVKAQVGFKGDLQAFFDHLNTDPQFFPFTTAQAVLDSFWAINRIQEPYLKKMFKAVPKTKFEIRQTEAYRAASASAEYNPGSEDGTRPGIFYTPILDPRKFNIVGMETLFLHEAIPGHHYQISLQQENKNLPAFRKFLGYSAYAEGWALYTETLGSELGLFKNPYQYFGHLSDAMHRAIRLVVDVAIHTRQMSRDSAIDYMSIHERIRLEEAAAVIER
;
A
#
# COMPACT_ATOMS: atom_id res chain seq x y z
N PRO A 1 -22.64 -19.24 14.58
CA PRO A 1 -22.66 -19.25 13.10
C PRO A 1 -23.12 -17.92 12.47
N THR A 2 -24.26 -17.36 12.91
CA THR A 2 -24.86 -16.15 12.32
C THR A 2 -24.06 -14.85 12.52
N LYS A 3 -23.12 -14.82 13.47
CA LYS A 3 -22.16 -13.72 13.67
C LYS A 3 -20.86 -13.88 12.86
N ASN A 4 -20.68 -15.00 12.15
CA ASN A 4 -19.45 -15.28 11.39
C ASN A 4 -19.44 -14.46 10.09
N ILE A 5 -18.26 -13.99 9.65
CA ILE A 5 -18.10 -13.21 8.40
C ILE A 5 -18.66 -13.93 7.17
N PHE A 6 -18.55 -15.26 7.10
CA PHE A 6 -19.09 -16.05 6.00
C PHE A 6 -20.62 -16.08 5.95
N TYR A 7 -21.30 -15.61 7.01
CA TYR A 7 -22.76 -15.46 7.05
C TYR A 7 -23.24 -14.10 6.50
N GLN A 8 -22.33 -13.14 6.26
CA GLN A 8 -22.69 -11.80 5.76
C GLN A 8 -23.55 -11.81 4.49
N PRO A 9 -23.31 -12.67 3.47
CA PRO A 9 -24.17 -12.73 2.28
C PRO A 9 -25.64 -13.07 2.60
N ILE A 10 -25.89 -13.85 3.66
CA ILE A 10 -27.26 -14.19 4.08
C ILE A 10 -27.99 -12.97 4.66
N LEU A 11 -27.27 -12.04 5.30
CA LEU A 11 -27.85 -10.79 5.81
C LEU A 11 -28.17 -9.79 4.69
N GLN A 12 -27.62 -10.00 3.49
CA GLN A 12 -27.73 -9.11 2.33
C GLN A 12 -28.38 -9.79 1.12
N MET A 13 -29.22 -10.81 1.33
CA MET A 13 -29.86 -11.53 0.24
C MET A 13 -30.72 -10.61 -0.65
N PRO A 14 -30.68 -10.78 -1.99
CA PRO A 14 -31.50 -9.99 -2.90
C PRO A 14 -32.99 -10.05 -2.57
N ALA A 15 -33.68 -8.92 -2.71
CA ALA A 15 -35.14 -8.85 -2.52
C ALA A 15 -35.90 -9.74 -3.51
N SER A 16 -35.34 -9.99 -4.69
CA SER A 16 -35.90 -10.85 -5.75
C SER A 16 -35.96 -12.33 -5.38
N PHE A 17 -35.26 -12.78 -4.32
CA PHE A 17 -35.32 -14.17 -3.89
C PHE A 17 -36.61 -14.42 -3.10
N ASN A 18 -37.31 -15.50 -3.43
CA ASN A 18 -38.50 -15.92 -2.68
C ASN A 18 -38.11 -16.50 -1.31
N ASP A 19 -39.09 -16.57 -0.40
CA ASP A 19 -38.86 -16.96 1.00
C ASP A 19 -38.36 -18.40 1.16
N SER A 20 -38.82 -19.31 0.28
CA SER A 20 -38.36 -20.71 0.28
C SER A 20 -36.86 -20.79 -0.03
N LEU A 21 -36.41 -20.08 -1.05
CA LEU A 21 -34.99 -20.01 -1.42
C LEU A 21 -34.16 -19.33 -0.33
N LYS A 22 -34.61 -18.19 0.20
CA LYS A 22 -33.94 -17.49 1.31
C LYS A 22 -33.75 -18.41 2.51
N LYS A 23 -34.78 -19.16 2.90
CA LYS A 23 -34.72 -20.12 4.00
C LYS A 23 -33.77 -21.28 3.70
N ALA A 24 -33.84 -21.85 2.50
CA ALA A 24 -32.96 -22.95 2.09
C ALA A 24 -31.48 -22.53 2.13
N LEU A 25 -31.14 -21.37 1.56
CA LEU A 25 -29.77 -20.85 1.57
C LEU A 25 -29.30 -20.52 2.99
N SER A 26 -30.15 -19.90 3.81
CA SER A 26 -29.82 -19.60 5.21
C SER A 26 -29.47 -20.86 6.00
N ASN A 27 -30.26 -21.93 5.82
CA ASN A 27 -30.03 -23.22 6.47
C ASN A 27 -28.74 -23.88 5.97
N ALA A 28 -28.50 -23.86 4.65
CA ALA A 28 -27.28 -24.43 4.06
C ALA A 28 -26.02 -23.70 4.56
N TYR A 29 -26.01 -22.37 4.54
CA TYR A 29 -24.92 -21.56 5.08
C TYR A 29 -24.71 -21.81 6.58
N PHE A 30 -25.80 -21.84 7.35
CA PHE A 30 -25.71 -22.14 8.77
C PHE A 30 -25.07 -23.51 9.01
N TYR A 31 -25.49 -24.54 8.26
CA TYR A 31 -24.96 -25.88 8.36
C TYR A 31 -23.46 -25.92 8.02
N GLU A 32 -23.06 -25.41 6.86
CA GLU A 32 -21.66 -25.43 6.40
C GLU A 32 -20.73 -24.62 7.31
N ILE A 33 -21.17 -23.45 7.78
CA ILE A 33 -20.37 -22.66 8.72
C ILE A 33 -20.17 -23.45 10.02
N SER A 34 -21.21 -24.13 10.51
CA SER A 34 -21.17 -24.82 11.80
C SER A 34 -20.41 -26.15 11.76
N HIS A 35 -20.55 -26.91 10.67
CA HIS A 35 -20.06 -28.29 10.58
C HIS A 35 -18.80 -28.43 9.72
N SER A 36 -18.56 -27.50 8.80
CA SER A 36 -17.41 -27.55 7.90
C SER A 36 -16.39 -26.46 8.23
N ILE A 37 -16.79 -25.18 8.20
CA ILE A 37 -15.85 -24.05 8.32
C ILE A 37 -15.28 -23.95 9.74
N ILE A 38 -16.13 -23.80 10.76
CA ILE A 38 -15.68 -23.63 12.15
C ILE A 38 -14.80 -24.82 12.59
N PRO A 39 -15.20 -26.10 12.37
CA PRO A 39 -14.35 -27.22 12.73
C PRO A 39 -13.04 -27.28 11.95
N SER A 40 -13.01 -26.85 10.69
CA SER A 40 -11.76 -26.84 9.90
C SER A 40 -10.78 -25.80 10.40
N TYR A 41 -11.23 -24.59 10.75
CA TYR A 41 -10.37 -23.59 11.40
C TYR A 41 -9.92 -24.05 12.79
N ALA A 42 -10.76 -24.77 13.54
CA ALA A 42 -10.36 -25.36 14.82
C ALA A 42 -9.24 -26.40 14.65
N ARG A 43 -9.34 -27.28 13.64
CA ARG A 43 -8.26 -28.24 13.31
C ARG A 43 -6.98 -27.54 12.88
N LEU A 44 -7.08 -26.52 12.03
CA LEU A 44 -5.94 -25.71 11.60
C LEU A 44 -5.26 -25.04 12.80
N LYS A 45 -6.03 -24.48 13.73
CA LYS A 45 -5.51 -23.88 14.97
C LYS A 45 -4.73 -24.91 15.79
N VAL A 46 -5.28 -26.11 15.99
CA VAL A 46 -4.60 -27.19 16.74
C VAL A 46 -3.29 -27.57 16.06
N PHE A 47 -3.30 -27.84 14.76
CA PHE A 47 -2.08 -28.14 14.00
C PHE A 47 -1.06 -27.01 14.11
N PHE A 48 -1.50 -25.76 13.94
CA PHE A 48 -0.62 -24.60 14.01
C PHE A 48 0.04 -24.49 15.39
N GLU A 49 -0.74 -24.55 16.47
CA GLU A 49 -0.22 -24.38 17.84
C GLU A 49 0.60 -25.56 18.36
N LYS A 50 0.29 -26.78 17.91
CA LYS A 50 0.86 -28.01 18.49
C LYS A 50 1.97 -28.62 17.64
N GLU A 51 1.97 -28.39 16.33
CA GLU A 51 2.91 -29.03 15.40
C GLU A 51 3.72 -28.00 14.62
N TYR A 52 3.05 -27.04 13.97
CA TYR A 52 3.75 -26.10 13.08
C TYR A 52 4.60 -25.08 13.85
N LEU A 53 4.00 -24.33 14.77
CA LEU A 53 4.66 -23.25 15.51
C LEU A 53 5.86 -23.76 16.33
N PRO A 54 5.79 -24.89 17.07
CA PRO A 54 6.95 -25.45 17.77
C PRO A 54 8.08 -25.91 16.84
N ALA A 55 7.80 -26.19 15.57
CA ALA A 55 8.78 -26.61 14.58
C ALA A 55 9.34 -25.44 13.75
N CYS A 56 8.83 -24.22 13.95
CA CYS A 56 9.33 -23.03 13.27
C CYS A 56 10.76 -22.71 13.71
N ARG A 57 11.56 -22.23 12.75
CA ARG A 57 12.89 -21.67 13.00
C ARG A 57 12.77 -20.35 13.78
N GLU A 58 13.82 -20.01 14.50
CA GLU A 58 14.00 -18.69 15.14
C GLU A 58 14.70 -17.68 14.23
N SER A 59 15.26 -18.13 13.10
CA SER A 59 15.90 -17.24 12.12
C SER A 59 14.87 -16.46 11.30
N PHE A 60 15.30 -15.32 10.73
CA PHE A 60 14.43 -14.41 9.97
C PHE A 60 14.61 -14.56 8.45
N GLY A 61 15.85 -14.49 7.98
CA GLY A 61 16.20 -14.48 6.56
C GLY A 61 15.94 -15.79 5.80
N LEU A 62 15.84 -15.70 4.47
CA LEU A 62 15.74 -16.88 3.61
C LEU A 62 17.06 -17.64 3.54
N ASP A 63 18.20 -16.96 3.74
CA ASP A 63 19.54 -17.55 3.81
C ASP A 63 19.69 -18.66 4.86
N ALA A 64 18.83 -18.70 5.88
CA ALA A 64 18.78 -19.78 6.86
C ALA A 64 18.09 -21.06 6.35
N LEU A 65 17.46 -21.02 5.17
CA LEU A 65 16.78 -22.18 4.57
C LEU A 65 17.68 -22.90 3.56
N PRO A 66 17.42 -24.20 3.28
CA PRO A 66 18.10 -24.91 2.20
C PRO A 66 17.93 -24.18 0.85
N LYS A 67 19.04 -23.88 0.18
CA LYS A 67 19.09 -23.08 -1.06
C LYS A 67 18.52 -21.65 -0.92
N GLY A 68 18.57 -21.10 0.29
CA GLY A 68 18.03 -19.78 0.60
C GLY A 68 18.58 -18.65 -0.26
N LYS A 69 19.89 -18.67 -0.54
CA LYS A 69 20.56 -17.66 -1.37
C LYS A 69 20.08 -17.72 -2.82
N GLU A 70 20.00 -18.92 -3.40
CA GLU A 70 19.51 -19.14 -4.75
C GLU A 70 18.03 -18.79 -4.86
N TRP A 71 17.24 -19.10 -3.83
CA TRP A 71 15.84 -18.73 -3.75
C TRP A 71 15.68 -17.20 -3.72
N TYR A 72 16.41 -16.50 -2.86
CA TYR A 72 16.33 -15.04 -2.80
C TYR A 72 16.79 -14.37 -4.11
N GLN A 73 17.85 -14.86 -4.75
CA GLN A 73 18.27 -14.40 -6.08
C GLN A 73 17.20 -14.65 -7.16
N PHE A 74 16.50 -15.78 -7.08
CA PHE A 74 15.34 -16.06 -7.95
C PHE A 74 14.20 -15.05 -7.70
N LEU A 75 13.88 -14.74 -6.44
CA LEU A 75 12.82 -13.79 -6.09
C LEU A 75 13.15 -12.38 -6.57
N ILE A 76 14.40 -11.93 -6.44
CA ILE A 76 14.85 -10.66 -7.03
C ILE A 76 14.51 -10.64 -8.53
N ARG A 77 14.90 -11.67 -9.28
CA ARG A 77 14.61 -11.73 -10.71
C ARG A 77 13.12 -11.80 -11.00
N TYR A 78 12.37 -12.58 -10.21
CA TYR A 78 10.94 -12.76 -10.39
C TYR A 78 10.16 -11.45 -10.20
N TYR A 79 10.44 -10.71 -9.12
CA TYR A 79 9.72 -9.48 -8.79
C TYR A 79 10.23 -8.26 -9.55
N THR A 80 11.55 -8.17 -9.82
CA THR A 80 12.16 -6.99 -10.44
C THR A 80 12.36 -7.12 -11.94
N THR A 81 12.33 -8.34 -12.49
CA THR A 81 12.74 -8.66 -13.87
C THR A 81 14.20 -8.33 -14.20
N THR A 82 15.02 -8.00 -13.19
CA THR A 82 16.45 -7.72 -13.33
C THR A 82 17.31 -8.92 -12.90
N ASN A 83 18.60 -8.88 -13.21
CA ASN A 83 19.59 -9.82 -12.69
C ASN A 83 20.55 -9.13 -11.70
N LEU A 84 20.09 -8.07 -11.02
CA LEU A 84 20.91 -7.41 -10.00
C LEU A 84 21.21 -8.39 -8.86
N SER A 85 22.42 -8.28 -8.31
CA SER A 85 22.79 -9.03 -7.12
C SER A 85 22.17 -8.36 -5.88
N PRO A 86 21.95 -9.13 -4.79
CA PRO A 86 21.57 -8.57 -3.50
C PRO A 86 22.49 -7.43 -3.05
N ASP A 87 23.81 -7.59 -3.21
CA ASP A 87 24.78 -6.56 -2.81
C ASP A 87 24.59 -5.25 -3.58
N THR A 88 24.38 -5.31 -4.91
CA THR A 88 24.11 -4.12 -5.70
C THR A 88 22.82 -3.41 -5.26
N ILE A 89 21.76 -4.17 -4.96
CA ILE A 89 20.48 -3.62 -4.48
C ILE A 89 20.67 -2.98 -3.10
N TYR A 90 21.35 -3.64 -2.18
CA TYR A 90 21.65 -3.11 -0.85
C TYR A 90 22.42 -1.78 -0.94
N GLN A 91 23.50 -1.75 -1.73
CA GLN A 91 24.30 -0.54 -1.90
C GLN A 91 23.51 0.59 -2.60
N MET A 92 22.58 0.24 -3.49
CA MET A 92 21.65 1.21 -4.07
C MET A 92 20.71 1.79 -3.01
N GLY A 93 20.15 0.95 -2.15
CA GLY A 93 19.32 1.36 -1.02
C GLY A 93 20.05 2.33 -0.09
N ILE A 94 21.28 2.00 0.32
CA ILE A 94 22.11 2.87 1.18
C ILE A 94 22.31 4.25 0.54
N ARG A 95 22.69 4.31 -0.75
CA ARG A 95 22.88 5.59 -1.45
C ARG A 95 21.60 6.40 -1.56
N GLU A 96 20.46 5.76 -1.80
CA GLU A 96 19.17 6.44 -1.87
C GLU A 96 18.72 6.94 -0.50
N VAL A 97 18.94 6.18 0.57
CA VAL A 97 18.70 6.64 1.95
C VAL A 97 19.51 7.89 2.23
N ASP A 98 20.83 7.88 1.98
CA ASP A 98 21.69 9.04 2.19
C ASP A 98 21.23 10.27 1.39
N ARG A 99 20.90 10.07 0.11
CA ARG A 99 20.41 11.14 -0.78
C ARG A 99 19.10 11.73 -0.26
N LEU A 100 18.15 10.88 0.13
CA LEU A 100 16.83 11.30 0.59
C LEU A 100 16.89 11.98 1.96
N THR A 101 17.74 11.49 2.87
CA THR A 101 18.01 12.15 4.16
C THR A 101 18.52 13.57 3.93
N ALA A 102 19.45 13.77 2.98
CA ALA A 102 19.95 15.10 2.65
C ALA A 102 18.86 16.03 2.09
N GLU A 103 17.93 15.52 1.27
CA GLU A 103 16.79 16.31 0.78
C GLU A 103 15.79 16.63 1.91
N MET A 104 15.51 15.69 2.81
CA MET A 104 14.65 15.91 3.98
C MET A 104 15.20 17.02 4.89
N GLU A 105 16.51 17.03 5.13
CA GLU A 105 17.19 18.08 5.90
C GLU A 105 17.01 19.47 5.26
N LYS A 106 17.08 19.56 3.92
CA LYS A 106 16.83 20.83 3.21
C LYS A 106 15.41 21.33 3.43
N VAL A 107 14.41 20.44 3.36
CA VAL A 107 13.01 20.82 3.61
C VAL A 107 12.80 21.24 5.07
N LYS A 108 13.37 20.51 6.03
CA LYS A 108 13.37 20.89 7.46
C LYS A 108 13.94 22.29 7.66
N ALA A 109 15.06 22.60 7.01
CA ALA A 109 15.68 23.92 7.05
C ALA A 109 14.82 24.99 6.36
N GLN A 110 14.19 24.67 5.22
CA GLN A 110 13.32 25.57 4.46
C GLN A 110 12.11 26.04 5.28
N VAL A 111 11.50 25.14 6.06
CA VAL A 111 10.36 25.49 6.95
C VAL A 111 10.82 26.08 8.28
N GLY A 112 12.13 26.23 8.50
CA GLY A 112 12.70 26.87 9.68
C GLY A 112 12.65 26.04 10.96
N PHE A 113 12.35 24.75 10.87
CA PHE A 113 12.26 23.87 12.04
C PHE A 113 13.63 23.70 12.71
N LYS A 114 13.65 23.66 14.05
CA LYS A 114 14.86 23.52 14.87
C LYS A 114 14.89 22.13 15.50
N GLY A 115 16.03 21.45 15.43
CA GLY A 115 16.19 20.07 15.90
C GLY A 115 16.72 19.16 14.79
N ASP A 116 16.86 17.88 15.11
CA ASP A 116 17.19 16.83 14.17
C ASP A 116 15.96 16.37 13.36
N LEU A 117 16.15 15.43 12.45
CA LEU A 117 15.05 14.86 11.65
C LEU A 117 14.04 14.09 12.50
N GLN A 118 14.47 13.43 13.58
CA GLN A 118 13.56 12.65 14.42
C GLN A 118 12.54 13.58 15.10
N ALA A 119 13.01 14.68 15.69
CA ALA A 119 12.14 15.71 16.26
C ALA A 119 11.20 16.31 15.19
N PHE A 120 11.65 16.40 13.94
CA PHE A 120 10.82 16.87 12.85
C PHE A 120 9.75 15.85 12.43
N PHE A 121 10.07 14.56 12.39
CA PHE A 121 9.08 13.49 12.18
C PHE A 121 7.99 13.53 13.26
N ASP A 122 8.38 13.70 14.52
CA ASP A 122 7.44 13.83 15.65
C ASP A 122 6.56 15.06 15.51
N HIS A 123 7.13 16.21 15.12
CA HIS A 123 6.36 17.43 14.84
C HIS A 123 5.31 17.20 13.76
N LEU A 124 5.69 16.57 12.63
CA LEU A 124 4.76 16.25 11.54
C LEU A 124 3.65 15.27 11.96
N ASN A 125 3.91 14.44 12.97
CA ASN A 125 2.97 13.45 13.51
C ASN A 125 2.05 13.99 14.60
N THR A 126 2.34 15.15 15.21
CA THR A 126 1.66 15.58 16.43
C THR A 126 1.12 17.01 16.36
N ASP A 127 1.70 17.88 15.54
CA ASP A 127 1.24 19.26 15.47
C ASP A 127 -0.17 19.36 14.85
N PRO A 128 -1.13 20.01 15.53
CA PRO A 128 -2.52 20.10 15.06
C PRO A 128 -2.67 20.71 13.66
N GLN A 129 -1.72 21.50 13.17
CA GLN A 129 -1.79 22.08 11.83
C GLN A 129 -1.83 21.01 10.72
N PHE A 130 -1.29 19.81 10.99
CA PHE A 130 -1.26 18.71 10.02
C PHE A 130 -2.53 17.83 10.06
N PHE A 131 -3.50 18.16 10.92
CA PHE A 131 -4.76 17.42 11.08
C PHE A 131 -5.99 18.33 10.87
N PRO A 132 -6.16 18.94 9.68
CA PRO A 132 -7.15 19.99 9.48
C PRO A 132 -8.59 19.47 9.31
N PHE A 133 -8.80 18.15 9.23
CA PHE A 133 -10.08 17.57 8.81
C PHE A 133 -11.04 17.32 9.96
N THR A 134 -12.31 17.63 9.75
CA THR A 134 -13.39 17.36 10.70
C THR A 134 -14.37 16.29 10.21
N THR A 135 -14.42 16.02 8.91
CA THR A 135 -15.31 15.03 8.29
C THR A 135 -14.54 14.16 7.29
N ALA A 136 -15.00 12.93 7.07
CA ALA A 136 -14.42 12.06 6.05
C ALA A 136 -14.56 12.67 4.65
N GLN A 137 -15.67 13.35 4.37
CA GLN A 137 -15.88 14.03 3.09
C GLN A 137 -14.82 15.11 2.83
N ALA A 138 -14.37 15.85 3.85
CA ALA A 138 -13.31 16.85 3.69
C ALA A 138 -11.97 16.22 3.27
N VAL A 139 -11.67 15.00 3.72
CA VAL A 139 -10.49 14.24 3.28
C VAL A 139 -10.64 13.87 1.80
N LEU A 140 -11.78 13.29 1.41
CA LEU A 140 -12.05 12.91 0.02
C LEU A 140 -12.02 14.11 -0.93
N ASP A 141 -12.61 15.24 -0.53
CA ASP A 141 -12.64 16.48 -1.31
C ASP A 141 -11.24 17.07 -1.50
N SER A 142 -10.32 16.83 -0.55
CA SER A 142 -8.93 17.26 -0.64
C SER A 142 -8.15 16.47 -1.69
N PHE A 143 -8.40 15.16 -1.82
CA PHE A 143 -7.86 14.39 -2.94
C PHE A 143 -8.42 14.87 -4.29
N TRP A 144 -9.71 15.21 -4.36
CA TRP A 144 -10.27 15.83 -5.56
C TRP A 144 -9.67 17.21 -5.84
N ALA A 145 -9.27 17.97 -4.82
CA ALA A 145 -8.56 19.24 -5.00
C ALA A 145 -7.18 19.04 -5.62
N ILE A 146 -6.44 18.05 -5.16
CA ILE A 146 -5.15 17.65 -5.75
C ILE A 146 -5.34 17.31 -7.23
N ASN A 147 -6.36 16.51 -7.57
CA ASN A 147 -6.66 16.18 -8.97
C ASN A 147 -6.90 17.42 -9.84
N ARG A 148 -7.68 18.39 -9.34
CA ARG A 148 -7.97 19.64 -10.05
C ARG A 148 -6.71 20.48 -10.31
N ILE A 149 -5.76 20.47 -9.38
CA ILE A 149 -4.48 21.21 -9.54
C ILE A 149 -3.66 20.61 -10.68
N GLN A 150 -3.53 19.28 -10.73
CA GLN A 150 -2.67 18.64 -11.71
C GLN A 150 -3.27 18.50 -13.11
N GLU A 151 -4.60 18.43 -13.24
CA GLU A 151 -5.29 18.10 -14.49
C GLU A 151 -4.82 18.94 -15.71
N PRO A 152 -4.61 20.28 -15.60
CA PRO A 152 -4.15 21.09 -16.72
C PRO A 152 -2.72 20.78 -17.17
N TYR A 153 -1.85 20.37 -16.24
CA TYR A 153 -0.46 19.99 -16.53
C TYR A 153 -0.39 18.56 -17.06
N LEU A 154 -1.18 17.66 -16.49
CA LEU A 154 -1.26 16.27 -16.87
C LEU A 154 -1.62 16.09 -18.35
N LYS A 155 -2.59 16.86 -18.86
CA LYS A 155 -2.99 16.86 -20.28
C LYS A 155 -1.86 17.26 -21.24
N LYS A 156 -0.85 17.99 -20.76
CA LYS A 156 0.33 18.38 -21.55
C LYS A 156 1.40 17.29 -21.55
N MET A 157 1.44 16.44 -20.52
CA MET A 157 2.43 15.37 -20.37
C MET A 157 1.97 14.06 -20.99
N PHE A 158 0.70 13.68 -20.80
CA PHE A 158 0.16 12.40 -21.24
C PHE A 158 -0.80 12.58 -22.41
N LYS A 159 -0.49 11.90 -23.52
CA LYS A 159 -1.35 11.90 -24.73
C LYS A 159 -2.56 10.97 -24.59
N ALA A 160 -2.45 9.95 -23.74
CA ALA A 160 -3.50 8.97 -23.49
C ALA A 160 -4.12 9.22 -22.11
N VAL A 161 -5.44 9.18 -22.05
CA VAL A 161 -6.24 9.32 -20.82
C VAL A 161 -7.16 8.10 -20.74
N PRO A 162 -7.22 7.40 -19.59
CA PRO A 162 -8.18 6.32 -19.40
C PRO A 162 -9.62 6.73 -19.71
N LYS A 163 -10.38 5.83 -20.33
CA LYS A 163 -11.84 5.96 -20.47
C LYS A 163 -12.57 5.40 -19.26
N THR A 164 -11.93 4.49 -18.53
CA THR A 164 -12.43 3.89 -17.30
C THR A 164 -12.78 4.99 -16.31
N LYS A 165 -14.00 4.95 -15.78
CA LYS A 165 -14.46 5.91 -14.77
C LYS A 165 -13.60 5.80 -13.50
N PHE A 166 -13.43 6.91 -12.79
CA PHE A 166 -12.64 7.00 -11.57
C PHE A 166 -13.45 7.55 -10.42
N GLU A 167 -13.28 6.96 -9.23
CA GLU A 167 -13.89 7.42 -7.99
C GLU A 167 -12.88 7.39 -6.84
N ILE A 168 -13.14 8.21 -5.82
CA ILE A 168 -12.43 8.18 -4.53
C ILE A 168 -13.44 7.82 -3.46
N ARG A 169 -13.15 6.79 -2.67
CA ARG A 169 -14.08 6.28 -1.64
C ARG A 169 -13.38 6.12 -0.30
N GLN A 170 -14.12 6.36 0.77
CA GLN A 170 -13.72 5.90 2.10
C GLN A 170 -13.79 4.37 2.13
N THR A 171 -12.75 3.74 2.68
CA THR A 171 -12.73 2.30 2.91
C THR A 171 -13.86 1.86 3.84
N GLU A 172 -14.50 0.73 3.52
CA GLU A 172 -15.65 0.22 4.26
C GLU A 172 -15.31 -0.05 5.75
N ALA A 173 -16.20 0.37 6.66
CA ALA A 173 -15.94 0.38 8.10
C ALA A 173 -15.50 -0.98 8.69
N TYR A 174 -15.99 -2.09 8.15
CA TYR A 174 -15.66 -3.43 8.64
C TYR A 174 -14.21 -3.87 8.34
N ARG A 175 -13.53 -3.20 7.39
CA ARG A 175 -12.14 -3.51 7.01
C ARG A 175 -11.18 -2.31 7.15
N ALA A 176 -11.70 -1.10 7.40
CA ALA A 176 -10.90 0.12 7.42
C ALA A 176 -9.73 0.08 8.42
N ALA A 177 -9.90 -0.57 9.58
CA ALA A 177 -8.88 -0.60 10.62
C ALA A 177 -7.60 -1.38 10.25
N SER A 178 -7.69 -2.29 9.28
CA SER A 178 -6.55 -3.07 8.79
C SER A 178 -6.26 -2.82 7.30
N ALA A 179 -6.95 -1.87 6.68
CA ALA A 179 -6.76 -1.53 5.28
C ALA A 179 -5.66 -0.48 5.12
N SER A 180 -4.94 -0.56 4.01
CA SER A 180 -4.12 0.54 3.50
C SER A 180 -4.92 1.36 2.49
N ALA A 181 -4.43 2.55 2.16
CA ALA A 181 -4.86 3.23 0.95
C ALA A 181 -4.51 2.34 -0.26
N GLU A 182 -5.42 2.22 -1.22
CA GLU A 182 -5.25 1.28 -2.35
C GLU A 182 -6.07 1.69 -3.57
N TYR A 183 -5.60 1.29 -4.75
CA TYR A 183 -6.36 1.35 -5.98
C TYR A 183 -6.98 0.00 -6.36
N ASN A 184 -8.30 0.00 -6.52
CA ASN A 184 -9.06 -1.13 -7.05
C ASN A 184 -9.38 -0.91 -8.53
N PRO A 185 -8.90 -1.79 -9.44
CA PRO A 185 -9.17 -1.63 -10.86
C PRO A 185 -10.65 -1.72 -11.23
N GLY A 186 -11.03 -0.89 -12.22
CA GLY A 186 -12.32 -1.00 -12.89
C GLY A 186 -12.50 -2.34 -13.60
N SER A 187 -13.72 -2.62 -14.04
CA SER A 187 -13.99 -3.78 -14.89
C SER A 187 -13.67 -3.47 -16.36
N GLU A 188 -13.24 -4.50 -17.11
CA GLU A 188 -12.92 -4.35 -18.54
C GLU A 188 -14.12 -3.82 -19.36
N ASP A 189 -15.34 -4.20 -18.97
CA ASP A 189 -16.59 -3.76 -19.61
C ASP A 189 -17.00 -2.31 -19.22
N GLY A 190 -16.25 -1.66 -18.33
CA GLY A 190 -16.50 -0.29 -17.87
C GLY A 190 -17.71 -0.12 -16.94
N THR A 191 -18.36 -1.22 -16.53
CA THR A 191 -19.52 -1.17 -15.62
C THR A 191 -19.15 -0.81 -14.18
N ARG A 192 -17.93 -1.18 -13.75
CA ARG A 192 -17.35 -0.80 -12.46
C ARG A 192 -16.20 0.20 -12.67
N PRO A 193 -16.20 1.35 -11.95
CA PRO A 193 -15.11 2.31 -12.02
C PRO A 193 -13.83 1.75 -11.37
N GLY A 194 -12.70 2.34 -11.72
CA GLY A 194 -11.51 2.28 -10.88
C GLY A 194 -11.72 3.12 -9.62
N ILE A 195 -11.31 2.62 -8.46
CA ILE A 195 -11.58 3.27 -7.19
C ILE A 195 -10.29 3.43 -6.42
N PHE A 196 -9.97 4.67 -6.05
CA PHE A 196 -8.99 4.94 -5.00
C PHE A 196 -9.69 4.88 -3.63
N TYR A 197 -9.38 3.85 -2.86
CA TYR A 197 -9.86 3.68 -1.49
C TYR A 197 -8.87 4.28 -0.50
N THR A 198 -9.40 5.03 0.47
CA THR A 198 -8.61 5.58 1.57
C THR A 198 -9.26 5.25 2.92
N PRO A 199 -8.54 4.62 3.87
CA PRO A 199 -9.06 4.32 5.19
C PRO A 199 -9.14 5.60 6.03
N ILE A 200 -10.35 5.95 6.46
CA ILE A 200 -10.59 7.11 7.34
C ILE A 200 -11.33 6.59 8.58
N LEU A 201 -10.60 6.29 9.65
CA LEU A 201 -11.19 5.83 10.92
C LEU A 201 -11.72 7.01 11.76
N ASP A 202 -10.89 8.04 11.91
CA ASP A 202 -11.27 9.32 12.51
C ASP A 202 -10.67 10.43 11.63
N PRO A 203 -11.50 11.24 10.95
CA PRO A 203 -10.99 12.30 10.09
C PRO A 203 -10.09 13.30 10.83
N ARG A 204 -10.31 13.51 12.14
CA ARG A 204 -9.49 14.43 12.95
C ARG A 204 -8.08 13.90 13.24
N LYS A 205 -7.84 12.62 12.94
CA LYS A 205 -6.52 11.98 13.01
C LYS A 205 -5.91 11.75 11.63
N PHE A 206 -6.60 12.16 10.56
CA PHE A 206 -6.08 12.02 9.21
C PHE A 206 -5.04 13.11 8.96
N ASN A 207 -3.79 12.69 8.74
CA ASN A 207 -2.68 13.60 8.54
C ASN A 207 -2.63 14.07 7.08
N ILE A 208 -2.53 15.37 6.84
CA ILE A 208 -2.53 15.94 5.48
C ILE A 208 -1.18 15.72 4.76
N VAL A 209 -0.07 15.54 5.48
CA VAL A 209 1.27 15.43 4.90
C VAL A 209 1.38 14.18 4.02
N GLY A 210 1.74 14.38 2.74
CA GLY A 210 1.89 13.29 1.78
C GLY A 210 0.63 12.93 0.99
N MET A 211 -0.49 13.63 1.19
CA MET A 211 -1.70 13.38 0.39
C MET A 211 -1.47 13.56 -1.12
N GLU A 212 -0.62 14.53 -1.52
CA GLU A 212 -0.28 14.73 -2.94
C GLU A 212 0.47 13.53 -3.54
N THR A 213 1.49 13.00 -2.85
CA THR A 213 2.26 11.85 -3.34
C THR A 213 1.40 10.58 -3.37
N LEU A 214 0.58 10.36 -2.33
CA LEU A 214 -0.34 9.22 -2.26
C LEU A 214 -1.37 9.25 -3.41
N PHE A 215 -1.89 10.44 -3.74
CA PHE A 215 -2.81 10.59 -4.85
C PHE A 215 -2.15 10.30 -6.20
N LEU A 216 -0.92 10.79 -6.41
CA LEU A 216 -0.17 10.48 -7.63
C LEU A 216 0.08 8.96 -7.76
N HIS A 217 0.39 8.29 -6.65
CA HIS A 217 0.70 6.86 -6.61
C HIS A 217 -0.53 5.97 -6.91
N GLU A 218 -1.58 6.10 -6.10
CA GLU A 218 -2.75 5.22 -6.17
C GLU A 218 -3.71 5.63 -7.29
N ALA A 219 -3.87 6.92 -7.51
CA ALA A 219 -4.86 7.44 -8.43
C ALA A 219 -4.23 7.86 -9.74
N ILE A 220 -4.12 9.17 -9.96
CA ILE A 220 -3.84 9.77 -11.25
C ILE A 220 -2.54 10.56 -11.14
N PRO A 221 -1.50 10.31 -11.97
CA PRO A 221 -1.44 9.37 -13.08
C PRO A 221 -0.80 8.01 -12.75
N GLY A 222 -0.80 7.58 -11.49
CA GLY A 222 -0.25 6.29 -11.07
C GLY A 222 -1.11 5.08 -11.47
N HIS A 223 -1.52 4.27 -10.48
CA HIS A 223 -2.15 2.98 -10.75
C HIS A 223 -3.43 3.06 -11.59
N HIS A 224 -4.28 4.09 -11.40
CA HIS A 224 -5.46 4.24 -12.25
C HIS A 224 -5.10 4.37 -13.73
N TYR A 225 -4.16 5.24 -14.05
CA TYR A 225 -3.75 5.48 -15.43
C TYR A 225 -3.10 4.24 -16.05
N GLN A 226 -2.12 3.66 -15.36
CA GLN A 226 -1.39 2.50 -15.86
C GLN A 226 -2.32 1.32 -16.12
N ILE A 227 -3.08 0.91 -15.10
CA ILE A 227 -3.88 -0.31 -15.17
C ILE A 227 -5.06 -0.14 -16.13
N SER A 228 -5.74 1.00 -16.11
CA SER A 228 -6.87 1.23 -17.02
C SER A 228 -6.43 1.30 -18.47
N LEU A 229 -5.33 1.99 -18.79
CA LEU A 229 -4.80 2.01 -20.17
C LEU A 229 -4.37 0.61 -20.64
N GLN A 230 -3.80 -0.21 -19.75
CA GLN A 230 -3.46 -1.60 -20.04
C GLN A 230 -4.71 -2.44 -20.37
N GLN A 231 -5.77 -2.33 -19.58
CA GLN A 231 -7.02 -3.08 -19.80
C GLN A 231 -7.78 -2.62 -21.06
N GLU A 232 -7.82 -1.32 -21.30
CA GLU A 232 -8.50 -0.70 -22.45
C GLU A 232 -7.82 -1.01 -23.79
N ASN A 233 -6.57 -1.46 -23.78
CA ASN A 233 -5.83 -1.75 -24.99
C ASN A 233 -6.33 -3.02 -25.70
N LYS A 234 -7.16 -2.82 -26.72
CA LYS A 234 -7.75 -3.91 -27.54
C LYS A 234 -6.73 -4.73 -28.34
N ASN A 235 -5.49 -4.26 -28.47
CA ASN A 235 -4.44 -4.97 -29.20
C ASN A 235 -3.66 -5.96 -28.30
N LEU A 236 -3.90 -5.95 -26.99
CA LEU A 236 -3.26 -6.89 -26.07
C LEU A 236 -4.09 -8.16 -25.91
N PRO A 237 -3.45 -9.36 -25.90
CA PRO A 237 -4.11 -10.58 -25.48
C PRO A 237 -4.47 -10.49 -23.99
N ALA A 238 -5.54 -11.19 -23.58
CA ALA A 238 -6.12 -11.09 -22.23
C ALA A 238 -5.08 -11.29 -21.11
N PHE A 239 -4.16 -12.26 -21.24
CA PHE A 239 -3.14 -12.48 -20.22
C PHE A 239 -2.22 -11.26 -20.01
N ARG A 240 -1.93 -10.47 -21.05
CA ARG A 240 -1.15 -9.21 -20.93
C ARG A 240 -1.98 -8.04 -20.41
N LYS A 241 -3.31 -8.14 -20.45
CA LYS A 241 -4.20 -7.14 -19.84
C LYS A 241 -4.31 -7.32 -18.33
N PHE A 242 -4.33 -8.57 -17.86
CA PHE A 242 -4.69 -8.88 -16.48
C PHE A 242 -3.56 -9.44 -15.61
N LEU A 243 -2.45 -9.91 -16.20
CA LEU A 243 -1.26 -10.22 -15.40
C LEU A 243 -0.57 -8.93 -14.98
N GLY A 244 -0.22 -8.85 -13.70
CA GLY A 244 0.56 -7.76 -13.11
C GLY A 244 2.03 -8.13 -12.96
N TYR A 245 2.91 -7.16 -13.20
CA TYR A 245 4.35 -7.26 -12.91
C TYR A 245 4.68 -6.20 -11.87
N SER A 246 5.03 -6.61 -10.66
CA SER A 246 5.19 -5.71 -9.50
C SER A 246 6.14 -4.56 -9.81
N ALA A 247 7.36 -4.82 -10.30
CA ALA A 247 8.30 -3.74 -10.61
C ALA A 247 7.81 -2.76 -11.68
N TYR A 248 6.97 -3.19 -12.62
CA TYR A 248 6.39 -2.27 -13.60
C TYR A 248 5.26 -1.43 -12.99
N ALA A 249 4.32 -2.06 -12.27
CA ALA A 249 3.18 -1.37 -11.69
C ALA A 249 3.59 -0.41 -10.56
N GLU A 250 4.36 -0.90 -9.59
CA GLU A 250 4.88 -0.12 -8.46
C GLU A 250 5.92 0.90 -8.92
N GLY A 251 6.80 0.50 -9.85
CA GLY A 251 7.80 1.40 -10.43
C GLY A 251 7.16 2.53 -11.24
N TRP A 252 6.05 2.27 -11.95
CA TRP A 252 5.28 3.32 -12.60
C TRP A 252 4.68 4.29 -11.59
N ALA A 253 3.99 3.78 -10.56
CA ALA A 253 3.38 4.63 -9.54
C ALA A 253 4.43 5.50 -8.83
N LEU A 254 5.56 4.90 -8.43
CA LEU A 254 6.69 5.62 -7.85
C LEU A 254 7.30 6.65 -8.81
N TYR A 255 7.44 6.31 -10.09
CA TYR A 255 7.88 7.26 -11.11
C TYR A 255 6.92 8.45 -11.21
N THR A 256 5.61 8.22 -11.20
CA THR A 256 4.63 9.32 -11.31
C THR A 256 4.61 10.24 -10.10
N GLU A 257 4.96 9.76 -8.92
CA GLU A 257 5.17 10.62 -7.74
C GLU A 257 6.26 11.67 -7.99
N THR A 258 7.33 11.31 -8.71
CA THR A 258 8.43 12.24 -9.02
C THR A 258 8.01 13.40 -9.92
N LEU A 259 6.90 13.26 -10.66
CA LEU A 259 6.37 14.28 -11.56
C LEU A 259 5.55 15.36 -10.85
N GLY A 260 5.34 15.24 -9.53
CA GLY A 260 4.41 16.11 -8.80
C GLY A 260 4.72 17.60 -8.96
N SER A 261 5.98 17.99 -8.94
CA SER A 261 6.39 19.39 -9.14
C SER A 261 6.01 19.94 -10.51
N GLU A 262 6.26 19.17 -11.59
CA GLU A 262 5.87 19.56 -12.95
C GLU A 262 4.35 19.49 -13.15
N LEU A 263 3.65 18.67 -12.36
CA LEU A 263 2.19 18.60 -12.30
C LEU A 263 1.57 19.73 -11.45
N GLY A 264 2.38 20.66 -10.95
CA GLY A 264 1.91 21.82 -10.20
C GLY A 264 1.64 21.55 -8.71
N LEU A 265 1.95 20.34 -8.24
CA LEU A 265 1.89 19.93 -6.84
C LEU A 265 3.20 20.30 -6.12
N PHE A 266 3.33 19.87 -4.86
CA PHE A 266 4.48 20.06 -3.97
C PHE A 266 4.88 21.54 -3.76
N LYS A 267 3.93 22.46 -3.90
CA LYS A 267 4.13 23.89 -3.57
C LYS A 267 4.24 24.12 -2.07
N ASN A 268 3.52 23.32 -1.30
CA ASN A 268 3.69 23.25 0.15
C ASN A 268 4.90 22.35 0.48
N PRO A 269 5.95 22.87 1.14
CA PRO A 269 7.14 22.08 1.49
C PRO A 269 6.82 20.81 2.29
N TYR A 270 5.75 20.83 3.10
CA TYR A 270 5.33 19.64 3.83
C TYR A 270 4.76 18.55 2.92
N GLN A 271 4.08 18.89 1.82
CA GLN A 271 3.66 17.88 0.83
C GLN A 271 4.87 17.27 0.13
N TYR A 272 5.87 18.10 -0.21
CA TYR A 272 7.13 17.60 -0.75
C TYR A 272 7.88 16.71 0.25
N PHE A 273 7.87 17.04 1.54
CA PHE A 273 8.40 16.17 2.59
C PHE A 273 7.67 14.83 2.65
N GLY A 274 6.35 14.83 2.48
CA GLY A 274 5.55 13.61 2.36
C GLY A 274 6.03 12.72 1.20
N HIS A 275 6.27 13.31 0.03
CA HIS A 275 6.88 12.61 -1.10
C HIS A 275 8.25 12.01 -0.76
N LEU A 276 9.13 12.78 -0.09
CA LEU A 276 10.43 12.26 0.35
C LEU A 276 10.28 11.13 1.37
N SER A 277 9.29 11.20 2.27
CA SER A 277 9.01 10.16 3.28
C SER A 277 8.62 8.85 2.59
N ASP A 278 7.73 8.94 1.60
CA ASP A 278 7.29 7.83 0.79
C ASP A 278 8.41 7.20 -0.06
N ALA A 279 9.29 8.04 -0.62
CA ALA A 279 10.48 7.59 -1.34
C ALA A 279 11.49 6.93 -0.38
N MET A 280 11.67 7.49 0.82
CA MET A 280 12.56 6.96 1.86
C MET A 280 12.10 5.57 2.29
N HIS A 281 10.81 5.38 2.50
CA HIS A 281 10.24 4.08 2.82
C HIS A 281 10.59 3.01 1.78
N ARG A 282 10.49 3.35 0.51
CA ARG A 282 10.82 2.45 -0.59
C ARG A 282 12.34 2.22 -0.71
N ALA A 283 13.17 3.22 -0.42
CA ALA A 283 14.63 3.08 -0.38
C ALA A 283 15.10 2.19 0.77
N ILE A 284 14.55 2.38 1.98
CA ILE A 284 14.83 1.55 3.16
C ILE A 284 14.49 0.09 2.87
N ARG A 285 13.39 -0.19 2.17
CA ARG A 285 13.01 -1.57 1.78
C ARG A 285 14.07 -2.27 0.92
N LEU A 286 14.86 -1.56 0.11
CA LEU A 286 16.01 -2.14 -0.59
C LEU A 286 17.13 -2.58 0.37
N VAL A 287 17.25 -1.91 1.52
CA VAL A 287 18.26 -2.19 2.54
C VAL A 287 17.80 -3.35 3.43
N VAL A 288 16.63 -3.21 4.08
CA VAL A 288 16.18 -4.15 5.11
C VAL A 288 15.80 -5.52 4.52
N ASP A 289 15.16 -5.57 3.35
CA ASP A 289 14.81 -6.83 2.68
C ASP A 289 16.08 -7.65 2.37
N VAL A 290 17.06 -7.01 1.73
CA VAL A 290 18.34 -7.67 1.43
C VAL A 290 19.08 -8.06 2.71
N ALA A 291 19.11 -7.17 3.70
CA ALA A 291 19.87 -7.41 4.93
C ALA A 291 19.28 -8.56 5.76
N ILE A 292 17.96 -8.65 5.84
CA ILE A 292 17.27 -9.77 6.49
C ILE A 292 17.59 -11.06 5.74
N HIS A 293 17.44 -11.08 4.42
CA HIS A 293 17.53 -12.32 3.64
C HIS A 293 18.94 -12.76 3.26
N THR A 294 19.96 -11.92 3.40
CA THR A 294 21.34 -12.26 2.98
C THR A 294 22.44 -11.86 3.96
N ARG A 295 22.12 -11.04 4.98
CA ARG A 295 23.10 -10.50 5.93
C ARG A 295 22.71 -10.75 7.40
N GLN A 296 21.76 -11.65 7.65
CA GLN A 296 21.33 -12.05 9.00
C GLN A 296 20.87 -10.87 9.89
N MET A 297 20.35 -9.79 9.28
CA MET A 297 19.73 -8.72 10.05
C MET A 297 18.53 -9.27 10.81
N SER A 298 18.48 -8.99 12.11
CA SER A 298 17.35 -9.40 12.95
C SER A 298 16.10 -8.56 12.66
N ARG A 299 14.93 -9.08 13.01
CA ARG A 299 13.66 -8.33 12.95
C ARG A 299 13.77 -6.98 13.67
N ASP A 300 14.27 -6.98 14.90
CA ASP A 300 14.32 -5.78 15.72
C ASP A 300 15.33 -4.77 15.17
N SER A 301 16.49 -5.22 14.68
CA SER A 301 17.45 -4.34 14.00
C SER A 301 16.89 -3.71 12.73
N ALA A 302 16.04 -4.43 11.99
CA ALA A 302 15.37 -3.89 10.82
C ALA A 302 14.31 -2.86 11.20
N ILE A 303 13.53 -3.10 12.27
CA ILE A 303 12.57 -2.14 12.81
C ILE A 303 13.28 -0.86 13.27
N ASP A 304 14.39 -1.00 13.99
CA ASP A 304 15.20 0.12 14.44
C ASP A 304 15.74 0.92 13.24
N TYR A 305 16.25 0.24 12.22
CA TYR A 305 16.74 0.87 11.00
C TYR A 305 15.64 1.70 10.30
N MET A 306 14.43 1.15 10.15
CA MET A 306 13.30 1.91 9.60
C MET A 306 13.02 3.14 10.48
N SER A 307 12.86 2.93 11.78
CA SER A 307 12.45 3.97 12.73
C SER A 307 13.44 5.14 12.86
N ILE A 308 14.73 4.89 12.60
CA ILE A 308 15.78 5.93 12.58
C ILE A 308 15.71 6.79 11.31
N HIS A 309 15.36 6.19 10.17
CA HIS A 309 15.52 6.83 8.86
C HIS A 309 14.21 7.38 8.29
N GLU A 310 13.05 6.98 8.79
CA GLU A 310 11.76 7.46 8.28
C GLU A 310 10.73 7.80 9.36
N ARG A 311 9.72 8.55 8.94
CA ARG A 311 8.55 8.92 9.73
C ARG A 311 7.57 7.74 9.82
N ILE A 312 7.86 6.76 10.68
CA ILE A 312 7.03 5.57 10.89
C ILE A 312 6.81 5.29 12.39
N ARG A 313 5.67 4.68 12.74
CA ARG A 313 5.43 4.18 14.10
C ARG A 313 5.97 2.77 14.24
N LEU A 314 6.46 2.40 15.43
CA LEU A 314 7.06 1.07 15.69
C LEU A 314 6.15 -0.11 15.30
N GLU A 315 4.84 0.00 15.58
CA GLU A 315 3.85 -1.02 15.23
C GLU A 315 3.73 -1.22 13.71
N GLU A 316 3.86 -0.13 12.95
CA GLU A 316 3.78 -0.11 11.50
C GLU A 316 5.09 -0.62 10.89
N ALA A 317 6.25 -0.20 11.43
CA ALA A 317 7.55 -0.73 11.04
C ALA A 317 7.63 -2.25 11.28
N ALA A 318 7.14 -2.73 12.42
CA ALA A 318 7.03 -4.16 12.72
C ALA A 318 6.20 -4.91 11.67
N ALA A 319 5.01 -4.39 11.34
CA ALA A 319 4.15 -5.00 10.33
C ALA A 319 4.79 -5.02 8.93
N VAL A 320 5.60 -4.00 8.59
CA VAL A 320 6.33 -3.96 7.30
C VAL A 320 7.49 -4.96 7.28
N ILE A 321 8.23 -5.11 8.37
CA ILE A 321 9.33 -6.09 8.47
C ILE A 321 8.84 -7.54 8.49
N GLU A 322 7.65 -7.78 9.05
CA GLU A 322 7.05 -9.12 9.09
C GLU A 322 6.39 -9.56 7.77
N ARG A 323 6.14 -8.61 6.85
CA ARG A 323 5.50 -8.84 5.55
C ARG A 323 6.46 -9.38 4.50
#